data_AF-A0AAV0WD17-F1
#
_entry.id   AF-A0AAV0WD17-F1
#
_cell.length_a   1.000
_cell.length_b   1.000
_cell.length_c   1.000
_cell.angle_alpha   90.00
_cell.angle_beta   90.00
_cell.angle_gamma   90.00
#
_symmetry.space_group_name_H-M   'P 1'
#
loop_
_entity.id
_entity.type
_entity.pdbx_description
1 polymer ?
#
loop_
_entity_poly.entity_id
_entity_poly.type
_entity_poly.pdbx_seq_one_letter_code
_entity_poly.pdbx_strand_id
1 'polypeptide(L)'
;MPPSVHTILIHGSLAIKYALVPIGQLSEEAQESRNKDYIRFREHHSRKSSRSNTNTDLFNFLLITSDPIITGLRSQIKVSSTKLPPDAIYLLNIENTEDNESNEEEAESNSD
;
A
#
# COMPACT_ATOMS: atom_id res chain seq x y z
N MET A 1 17.11 13.96 -22.43
CA MET A 1 16.81 13.15 -21.23
C MET A 1 15.56 12.34 -21.46
N PRO A 2 15.42 11.13 -20.90
CA PRO A 2 14.15 10.41 -20.92
C PRO A 2 13.03 11.27 -20.32
N PRO A 3 11.80 11.22 -20.88
CA PRO A 3 10.68 12.03 -20.39
C PRO A 3 10.45 11.90 -18.88
N SER A 4 10.53 10.69 -18.32
CA SER A 4 10.36 10.45 -16.89
C SER A 4 11.41 11.14 -16.01
N VAL A 5 12.67 11.22 -16.48
CA VAL A 5 13.72 11.89 -15.71
C VAL A 5 13.58 13.41 -15.83
N HIS A 6 13.17 13.90 -17.00
CA HIS A 6 12.87 15.31 -17.20
C HIS A 6 11.71 15.80 -16.33
N THR A 7 10.61 15.04 -16.26
CA THR A 7 9.46 15.39 -15.41
C THR A 7 9.84 15.42 -13.94
N ILE A 8 10.64 14.46 -13.45
CA ILE A 8 11.12 14.46 -12.06
C ILE A 8 12.02 15.66 -11.77
N LEU A 9 13.04 15.92 -12.59
CA LEU A 9 14.04 16.95 -12.29
C LEU A 9 13.54 18.38 -12.55
N ILE A 10 12.73 18.60 -13.57
CA ILE A 10 12.27 19.94 -13.97
C ILE A 10 10.90 20.26 -13.39
N HIS A 11 9.99 19.28 -13.34
CA HIS A 11 8.59 19.49 -12.94
C HIS A 11 8.25 18.87 -11.58
N GLY A 12 9.16 18.10 -10.96
CA GLY A 12 8.88 17.37 -9.71
C GLY A 12 8.53 18.28 -8.54
N SER A 13 9.20 19.43 -8.40
CA SER A 13 8.88 20.40 -7.35
C SER A 13 7.48 20.99 -7.47
N LEU A 14 7.03 21.25 -8.71
CA LEU A 14 5.66 21.70 -8.99
C LEU A 14 4.65 20.59 -8.67
N ALA A 15 4.95 19.36 -9.07
CA ALA A 15 4.10 18.21 -8.76
C ALA A 15 3.94 18.00 -7.25
N ILE A 16 5.03 18.08 -6.47
CA ILE A 16 5.00 18.01 -5.00
C ILE A 16 4.16 19.14 -4.41
N LYS A 17 4.36 20.37 -4.90
CA LYS A 17 3.67 21.57 -4.36
C LYS A 17 2.15 21.53 -4.55
N TYR A 18 1.67 20.97 -5.66
CA TYR A 18 0.24 20.94 -5.98
C TYR A 18 -0.43 19.58 -5.70
N ALA A 19 0.32 18.60 -5.20
CA ALA A 19 -0.25 17.33 -4.78
C ALA A 19 -1.13 17.54 -3.54
N LEU A 20 -2.39 17.08 -3.60
CA LEU A 20 -3.32 17.13 -2.46
C LEU A 20 -2.93 16.15 -1.35
N VAL A 21 -2.24 15.07 -1.72
CA VAL A 21 -1.94 13.90 -0.89
C VAL A 21 -0.48 13.49 -1.16
N PRO A 22 0.25 12.91 -0.20
CA PRO A 22 1.62 12.42 -0.45
C PRO A 22 1.70 11.55 -1.70
N ILE A 23 2.70 11.81 -2.54
CA ILE A 23 2.81 11.22 -3.89
C ILE A 23 2.79 9.68 -3.86
N GLY A 24 3.36 9.07 -2.83
CA GLY A 24 3.34 7.61 -2.66
C GLY A 24 1.94 7.01 -2.50
N GLN A 25 0.98 7.75 -1.93
CA GLN A 25 -0.41 7.29 -1.80
C GLN A 25 -1.18 7.34 -3.12
N LEU A 26 -0.71 8.13 -4.08
CA LEU A 26 -1.26 8.21 -5.44
C LEU A 26 -0.56 7.26 -6.43
N SER A 27 0.28 6.35 -5.93
CA SER A 27 1.07 5.43 -6.75
C SER A 27 0.20 4.39 -7.46
N GLU A 28 0.53 4.09 -8.72
CA GLU A 28 -0.08 3.01 -9.51
C GLU A 28 0.34 1.62 -9.00
N GLU A 29 1.45 1.51 -8.26
CA GLU A 29 2.00 0.24 -7.77
C GLU A 29 1.02 -0.57 -6.93
N ALA A 30 0.15 0.11 -6.16
CA ALA A 30 -0.90 -0.55 -5.39
C ALA A 30 -1.92 -1.25 -6.31
N GLN A 31 -2.29 -0.59 -7.41
CA GLN A 31 -3.20 -1.16 -8.42
C GLN A 31 -2.54 -2.27 -9.23
N GLU A 32 -1.27 -2.10 -9.64
CA GLU A 32 -0.54 -3.16 -10.35
C GLU A 32 -0.34 -4.41 -9.51
N SER A 33 -0.12 -4.26 -8.20
CA SER A 33 0.00 -5.38 -7.27
C SER A 33 -1.28 -6.23 -7.26
N ARG A 34 -2.45 -5.62 -7.46
CA ARG A 34 -3.74 -6.32 -7.56
C ARG A 34 -3.89 -7.19 -8.81
N ASN A 35 -3.05 -6.99 -9.83
CA ASN A 35 -3.06 -7.88 -11.01
C ASN A 35 -2.60 -9.31 -10.65
N LYS A 36 -1.71 -9.46 -9.65
CA LYS A 36 -1.33 -10.78 -9.15
C LYS A 36 -2.51 -11.49 -8.49
N ASP A 37 -3.26 -10.75 -7.68
CA ASP A 37 -4.49 -11.24 -7.06
C ASP A 37 -5.55 -11.60 -8.09
N TYR A 38 -5.71 -10.80 -9.15
CA TYR A 38 -6.62 -11.08 -10.26
C TYR A 38 -6.34 -12.46 -10.89
N ILE A 39 -5.08 -12.75 -11.22
CA ILE A 39 -4.69 -14.05 -11.81
C ILE A 39 -5.03 -15.18 -10.83
N ARG A 40 -4.66 -15.03 -9.55
CA ARG A 40 -4.92 -16.01 -8.50
C ARG A 40 -6.41 -16.27 -8.26
N PHE A 41 -7.24 -15.24 -8.23
CA PHE A 41 -8.70 -15.37 -8.03
C PHE A 41 -9.37 -16.02 -9.23
N ARG A 42 -8.92 -15.69 -10.45
CA ARG A 42 -9.40 -16.35 -11.66
C ARG A 42 -9.06 -17.84 -11.66
N GLU A 43 -7.88 -18.23 -11.21
CA GLU A 43 -7.45 -19.63 -11.22
C GLU A 43 -8.15 -20.50 -10.17
N HIS A 44 -8.31 -19.98 -8.95
CA HIS A 44 -8.72 -20.77 -7.78
C HIS A 44 -10.08 -20.40 -7.17
N HIS A 45 -10.63 -19.22 -7.45
CA HIS A 45 -11.80 -18.68 -6.74
C HIS A 45 -12.97 -18.34 -7.68
N SER A 46 -12.91 -18.77 -8.95
CA SER A 46 -13.96 -18.50 -9.95
C SER A 46 -14.54 -19.80 -10.52
N ARG A 47 -15.84 -19.79 -10.81
CA ARG A 47 -16.49 -20.88 -11.53
C ARG A 47 -16.08 -20.82 -13.01
N LYS A 48 -15.49 -21.92 -13.50
CA LYS A 48 -15.03 -22.06 -14.90
C LYS A 48 -16.11 -22.63 -15.83
N SER A 49 -17.39 -22.35 -15.53
CA SER A 49 -18.54 -22.82 -16.31
C SER A 49 -18.87 -21.93 -17.49
N SER A 50 -18.69 -20.61 -17.35
CA SER A 50 -18.86 -19.63 -18.43
C SER A 50 -18.03 -18.39 -18.15
N ARG A 51 -17.68 -17.62 -19.19
CA ARG A 51 -16.97 -16.34 -19.02
C ARG A 51 -17.75 -15.35 -18.15
N SER A 52 -19.07 -15.33 -18.27
CA SER A 52 -19.93 -14.48 -17.45
C SER A 52 -19.79 -14.85 -15.98
N ASN A 53 -19.90 -16.13 -15.65
CA ASN A 53 -19.79 -16.60 -14.27
C ASN A 53 -18.40 -16.33 -13.69
N THR A 54 -17.35 -16.55 -14.49
CA THR A 54 -15.98 -16.23 -14.09
C THR A 54 -15.81 -14.76 -13.74
N ASN A 55 -16.34 -13.86 -14.58
CA ASN A 55 -16.23 -12.41 -14.34
C ASN A 55 -17.06 -11.97 -13.12
N THR A 56 -18.26 -12.52 -12.94
CA THR A 56 -19.10 -12.23 -11.77
C THR A 56 -18.40 -12.66 -10.48
N ASP A 57 -17.86 -13.87 -10.44
CA ASP A 57 -17.18 -14.39 -9.25
C ASP A 57 -15.90 -13.58 -8.94
N LEU A 58 -15.14 -13.24 -9.99
CA LEU A 58 -13.93 -12.44 -9.84
C LEU A 58 -14.22 -11.03 -9.33
N PHE A 59 -15.26 -10.37 -9.84
CA PHE A 59 -15.69 -9.06 -9.38
C PHE A 59 -16.14 -9.09 -7.91
N ASN A 60 -16.95 -10.09 -7.55
CA ASN A 60 -17.41 -10.28 -6.17
C ASN A 60 -16.24 -10.51 -5.22
N PHE A 61 -15.26 -11.33 -5.62
CA PHE A 61 -14.10 -11.61 -4.77
C PHE A 61 -13.21 -10.39 -4.59
N LEU A 62 -13.00 -9.61 -5.66
CA LEU A 62 -12.28 -8.34 -5.59
C LEU A 62 -12.98 -7.38 -4.62
N LEU A 63 -14.30 -7.23 -4.70
CA LEU A 63 -15.09 -6.39 -3.77
C LEU A 63 -14.92 -6.80 -2.32
N ILE A 64 -15.03 -8.10 -2.01
CA ILE A 64 -14.87 -8.62 -0.64
C ILE A 64 -13.46 -8.33 -0.11
N THR A 65 -12.44 -8.43 -0.96
CA THR A 65 -11.06 -8.15 -0.55
C THR A 65 -10.73 -6.66 -0.44
N SER A 66 -11.49 -5.78 -1.09
CA SER A 66 -11.34 -4.33 -0.98
C SER A 66 -12.21 -3.72 0.14
N ASP A 67 -13.09 -4.51 0.75
CA ASP A 67 -13.95 -4.03 1.84
C ASP A 67 -13.09 -3.59 3.05
N PRO A 68 -13.18 -2.32 3.49
CA PRO A 68 -12.40 -1.80 4.61
C PRO A 68 -12.69 -2.51 5.95
N ILE A 69 -13.95 -2.90 6.20
CA ILE A 69 -14.36 -3.55 7.44
C ILE A 69 -13.73 -4.94 7.49
N ILE A 70 -13.87 -5.69 6.40
CA ILE A 70 -13.29 -7.04 6.30
C ILE A 70 -11.76 -6.96 6.36
N THR A 71 -11.16 -5.96 5.70
CA THR A 71 -9.70 -5.77 5.70
C THR A 71 -9.16 -5.42 7.08
N GLY A 72 -9.87 -4.57 7.84
CA GLY A 72 -9.49 -4.20 9.21
C GLY A 72 -9.49 -5.38 10.19
N LEU A 73 -10.35 -6.38 9.95
CA LEU A 73 -10.42 -7.60 10.77
C LEU A 73 -9.38 -8.67 10.37
N ARG A 74 -8.69 -8.52 9.24
CA ARG A 74 -7.70 -9.49 8.77
C ARG A 74 -6.36 -9.30 9.48
N SER A 75 -5.65 -10.41 9.70
CA SER A 75 -4.27 -10.38 10.18
C SER A 75 -3.38 -9.62 9.20
N GLN A 76 -2.73 -8.57 9.70
CA GLN A 76 -1.83 -7.72 8.93
C GLN A 76 -0.41 -8.28 9.00
N ILE A 77 0.25 -8.37 7.84
CA ILE A 77 1.66 -8.76 7.78
C ILE A 77 2.50 -7.53 8.13
N LYS A 78 3.34 -7.65 9.17
CA LYS A 78 4.32 -6.61 9.50
C LYS A 78 5.42 -6.63 8.44
N VAL A 79 5.56 -5.52 7.71
CA VAL A 79 6.65 -5.33 6.74
C VAL A 79 7.80 -4.61 7.44
N SER A 80 9.04 -5.06 7.22
CA SER A 80 10.22 -4.40 7.79
C SER A 80 10.51 -3.08 7.06
N SER A 81 10.82 -2.04 7.84
CA SER A 81 11.23 -0.74 7.29
C SER A 81 12.69 -0.80 6.81
N THR A 82 12.95 -0.18 5.66
CA THR A 82 14.31 -0.03 5.11
C THR A 82 14.89 1.32 5.50
N LYS A 83 16.21 1.37 5.75
CA LYS A 83 16.89 2.61 6.14
C LYS A 83 17.05 3.54 4.93
N LEU A 84 16.65 4.79 5.09
CA LEU A 84 16.81 5.84 4.08
C LEU A 84 18.23 6.46 4.14
N PRO A 85 18.77 6.94 3.01
CA PRO A 85 20.05 7.65 3.00
C PRO A 85 19.95 9.03 3.68
N PRO A 86 21.05 9.57 4.25
CA PRO A 86 21.03 10.83 5.00
C PRO A 86 20.52 12.03 4.19
N ASP A 87 20.89 12.13 2.91
CA ASP A 87 20.46 13.23 2.03
C ASP A 87 18.95 13.23 1.80
N ALA A 88 18.31 12.05 1.75
CA ALA A 88 16.87 11.95 1.60
C ALA A 88 16.15 12.39 2.89
N ILE A 89 16.71 12.05 4.06
CA ILE A 89 16.16 12.45 5.35
C ILE A 89 16.20 13.98 5.49
N TYR A 90 17.29 14.62 5.07
CA TYR A 90 17.41 16.08 5.08
C TYR A 90 16.33 16.79 4.25
N LEU A 91 15.88 16.17 3.15
CA LEU A 91 14.86 16.74 2.26
C LEU A 91 13.42 16.48 2.74
N LEU A 92 13.21 15.61 3.72
CA LEU A 92 11.90 15.33 4.29
C LEU A 92 11.59 16.33 5.41
N ASN A 93 10.63 17.23 5.17
CA ASN A 93 10.06 18.09 6.22
C ASN A 93 9.08 17.25 7.07
N ILE A 94 9.59 16.32 7.87
CA ILE A 94 8.79 15.64 8.88
C ILE A 94 8.67 16.61 10.05
N GLU A 95 7.51 17.27 10.18
CA GLU A 95 7.13 17.80 11.48
C GLU A 95 7.04 16.58 12.40
N ASN A 96 7.90 16.51 13.41
CA ASN A 96 7.81 15.49 14.45
C ASN A 96 6.46 15.69 15.15
N THR A 97 5.41 15.04 14.66
CA THR A 97 4.30 14.69 15.54
C THR A 97 4.91 13.74 16.56
N GLU A 98 5.07 14.24 17.78
CA GLU A 98 5.47 13.45 18.92
C GLU A 98 4.51 12.27 19.05
N ASP A 99 4.88 11.11 18.51
CA ASP A 99 4.30 9.82 18.87
C ASP A 99 4.86 9.43 20.25
N ASN A 100 4.53 10.24 21.25
CA ASN A 100 4.45 9.78 22.63
C ASN A 100 3.15 8.98 22.73
N GLU A 101 3.24 7.66 22.71
CA GLU A 101 2.57 6.78 23.68
C GLU A 101 2.85 5.29 23.38
N SER A 102 3.60 4.70 24.32
CA SER A 102 3.49 3.33 24.84
C SER A 102 3.45 2.15 23.85
N ASN A 103 4.63 1.53 23.67
CA ASN A 103 4.75 0.07 23.53
C ASN A 103 6.07 -0.42 24.14
N GLU A 104 6.30 -0.06 25.41
CA GLU A 104 7.20 -0.78 26.31
C GLU A 104 6.35 -1.11 27.54
N GLU A 105 5.73 -2.30 27.57
CA GLU A 105 5.24 -3.01 28.78
C GLU A 105 4.35 -4.21 28.39
N GLU A 106 4.87 -5.19 27.63
CA GLU A 106 4.32 -6.57 27.65
C GLU A 106 5.45 -7.61 27.52
N ALA A 107 6.52 -7.41 28.28
CA ALA A 107 7.61 -8.38 28.40
C ALA A 107 7.99 -8.64 29.86
N GLU A 108 7.02 -8.67 30.78
CA GLU A 108 7.27 -9.11 32.16
C GLU A 108 5.95 -9.54 32.86
N SER A 109 5.38 -10.66 32.45
CA SER A 109 4.45 -11.44 33.28
C SER A 109 4.40 -12.92 32.84
N ASN A 110 5.57 -13.53 32.76
CA ASN A 110 5.71 -14.99 32.88
C ASN A 110 6.62 -15.28 34.08
N SER A 111 6.06 -15.13 35.28
CA SER A 111 6.59 -15.70 36.52
C SER A 111 5.52 -15.62 37.62
N ASP A 112 4.66 -16.64 37.69
CA ASP A 112 4.33 -17.41 38.91
C ASP A 112 3.27 -18.48 38.59
#